data_AF-A0A1I6PZ75-F1
#
_entry.id   AF-A0A1I6PZ75-F1
#
_cell.length_a   1.000
_cell.length_b   1.000
_cell.length_c   1.000
_cell.angle_alpha   90.00
_cell.angle_beta   90.00
_cell.angle_gamma   90.00
#
_symmetry.space_group_name_H-M   'P 1'
#
loop_
_entity.id
_entity.type
_entity.pdbx_description
1 polymer ?
#
loop_
_entity_poly.entity_id
_entity_poly.type
_entity_poly.pdbx_seq_one_letter_code
_entity_poly.pdbx_strand_id
1 'polypeptide(L)'
;MLIYKQSTFVPIYISGVTRIAVIIPEYEIIHEGLSPLEIARKVYLESSLINKPTNKLIFIHSIKDKNHYIVKFTQYVPEFDLIDESGDCGNALVASYLFLRDRGDIDKLAKFTSLNTGKVVEITYLGRYSNQHRVQISFKEPVRTINENLLSTNKPILQIKDGDMDYKVTAVNAGNPYIWLRAGDLSPLDLFEWSHREYSLLMRIRSIVQRELGINCHSVFPKVAVVDKPVCKFNHIRTRMITVPSWHGRFALTGVTNLIAGLYTNGTLMTQVGKTMTPSLPYFIEIPGGTIQATGHVKGGKLESVSILQEGYKIGGVNVP
;
A
#
# COMPACT_ATOMS: atom_id res chain seq x y z
N MET A 1 -21.47 16.44 -38.91
CA MET A 1 -20.77 15.18 -38.58
C MET A 1 -20.71 15.09 -37.05
N LEU A 2 -21.59 14.31 -36.43
CA LEU A 2 -21.58 14.09 -34.97
C LEU A 2 -20.44 13.11 -34.67
N ILE A 3 -19.35 13.61 -34.12
CA ILE A 3 -18.29 12.76 -33.58
C ILE A 3 -18.87 12.15 -32.30
N TYR A 4 -19.31 10.90 -32.37
CA TYR A 4 -19.62 10.12 -31.17
C TYR A 4 -18.34 10.02 -30.35
N LYS A 5 -18.28 10.72 -29.21
CA LYS A 5 -17.22 10.51 -28.22
C LYS A 5 -17.32 9.05 -27.77
N GLN A 6 -16.36 8.23 -28.19
CA GLN A 6 -16.29 6.85 -27.73
C GLN A 6 -15.97 6.86 -26.24
N SER A 7 -16.83 6.26 -25.42
CA SER A 7 -16.56 6.08 -24.01
C SER A 7 -15.71 4.84 -23.79
N THR A 8 -14.67 4.94 -22.97
CA THR A 8 -13.84 3.81 -22.56
C THR A 8 -14.38 3.18 -21.29
N PHE A 9 -14.62 1.87 -21.30
CA PHE A 9 -14.98 1.14 -20.09
C PHE A 9 -13.74 0.89 -19.21
N VAL A 10 -13.74 1.44 -18.00
CA VAL A 10 -12.69 1.29 -16.99
C VAL A 10 -13.14 0.30 -15.91
N PRO A 11 -12.60 -0.93 -15.88
CA PRO A 11 -12.99 -1.91 -14.88
C PRO A 11 -12.51 -1.53 -13.48
N ILE A 12 -13.33 -1.84 -12.48
CA ILE A 12 -13.01 -1.65 -11.06
C ILE A 12 -12.91 -3.01 -10.38
N TYR A 13 -11.79 -3.23 -9.70
CA TYR A 13 -11.51 -4.41 -8.89
C TYR A 13 -11.50 -4.05 -7.40
N ILE A 14 -11.88 -5.01 -6.56
CA ILE A 14 -11.58 -5.00 -5.14
C ILE A 14 -10.36 -5.87 -4.89
N SER A 15 -9.39 -5.36 -4.13
CA SER A 15 -8.32 -6.14 -3.52
C SER A 15 -8.23 -5.80 -2.03
N GLY A 16 -8.39 -6.81 -1.17
CA GLY A 16 -8.66 -6.61 0.25
C GLY A 16 -9.95 -5.81 0.48
N VAL A 17 -9.83 -4.54 0.88
CA VAL A 17 -10.95 -3.58 1.02
C VAL A 17 -10.81 -2.37 0.10
N THR A 18 -9.81 -2.37 -0.77
CA THR A 18 -9.52 -1.25 -1.65
C THR A 18 -10.21 -1.46 -2.98
N ARG A 19 -10.91 -0.44 -3.48
CA ARG A 19 -11.42 -0.38 -4.86
C ARG A 19 -10.38 0.26 -5.75
N ILE A 20 -10.03 -0.35 -6.88
CA ILE A 20 -9.01 0.13 -7.81
C ILE A 20 -9.57 0.11 -9.22
N ALA A 21 -9.47 1.24 -9.92
CA ALA A 21 -9.68 1.31 -11.35
C ALA A 21 -8.41 0.88 -12.10
N VAL A 22 -8.54 -0.06 -13.04
CA VAL A 22 -7.42 -0.55 -13.86
C VAL A 22 -7.54 0.04 -15.26
N ILE A 23 -6.47 0.67 -15.73
CA ILE A 23 -6.42 1.39 -17.01
C ILE A 23 -5.30 0.80 -17.86
N ILE A 24 -5.57 0.51 -19.14
CA ILE A 24 -4.51 0.27 -20.14
C ILE A 24 -4.53 1.44 -21.12
N PRO A 25 -3.42 2.18 -21.30
CA PRO A 25 -3.32 3.25 -22.29
C PRO A 25 -3.51 2.76 -23.74
N GLU A 26 -3.20 1.49 -24.01
CA GLU A 26 -3.35 0.83 -25.32
C GLU A 26 -4.81 0.66 -25.75
N TYR A 27 -5.79 0.91 -24.88
CA TYR A 27 -7.15 1.20 -25.34
C TYR A 27 -7.12 2.60 -25.99
N GLU A 28 -6.98 2.63 -27.31
CA GLU A 28 -6.91 3.76 -28.26
C GLU A 28 -8.09 4.76 -28.22
N ILE A 29 -8.72 4.95 -27.06
CA ILE A 29 -9.85 5.86 -26.85
C ILE A 29 -9.57 6.84 -25.68
N ILE A 30 -8.46 6.65 -24.94
CA ILE A 30 -7.97 7.65 -23.97
C ILE A 30 -7.18 8.78 -24.67
N HIS A 31 -6.85 8.64 -25.95
CA HIS A 31 -5.98 9.58 -26.65
C HIS A 31 -6.71 10.45 -27.67
N GLU A 32 -7.36 11.51 -27.18
CA GLU A 32 -7.15 12.89 -27.66
C GLU A 32 -7.33 13.86 -26.47
N GLY A 33 -6.34 13.96 -25.58
CA GLY A 33 -6.13 15.16 -24.75
C GLY A 33 -6.42 15.10 -23.25
N LEU A 34 -6.91 13.98 -22.68
CA LEU A 34 -7.11 13.92 -21.23
C LEU A 34 -5.82 13.61 -20.47
N SER A 35 -5.48 14.48 -19.54
CA SER A 35 -4.40 14.29 -18.57
C SER A 35 -4.73 13.17 -17.57
N PRO A 36 -3.72 12.55 -16.92
CA PRO A 36 -3.94 11.58 -15.85
C PRO A 36 -4.85 12.09 -14.72
N LEU A 37 -4.76 13.39 -14.40
CA LEU A 37 -5.62 14.04 -13.41
C LEU A 37 -7.09 14.04 -13.86
N GLU A 38 -7.36 14.39 -15.12
CA GLU A 38 -8.73 14.40 -15.66
C GLU A 38 -9.32 13.00 -15.70
N ILE A 39 -8.55 11.98 -16.09
CA ILE A 39 -8.97 10.59 -16.04
C ILE A 39 -9.30 10.19 -14.59
N ALA A 40 -8.42 10.51 -13.65
CA ALA A 40 -8.61 10.20 -12.24
C ALA A 40 -9.86 10.88 -11.65
N ARG A 41 -10.07 12.15 -11.98
CA ARG A 41 -11.27 12.91 -11.60
C ARG A 41 -12.53 12.29 -12.19
N LYS A 42 -12.55 11.99 -13.49
CA LYS A 42 -13.71 11.36 -14.16
C LYS A 42 -14.04 10.01 -13.56
N VAL A 43 -13.04 9.14 -13.39
CA VAL A 43 -13.23 7.82 -12.74
C VAL A 43 -13.81 7.98 -11.33
N TYR A 44 -13.29 8.92 -10.53
CA TYR A 44 -13.80 9.19 -9.20
C TYR A 44 -15.27 9.63 -9.21
N LEU A 45 -15.63 10.58 -10.07
CA LEU A 45 -17.01 11.06 -10.20
C LEU A 45 -17.96 9.96 -10.67
N GLU A 46 -17.65 9.29 -11.79
CA GLU A 46 -18.49 8.24 -12.36
C GLU A 46 -18.66 7.04 -11.40
N SER A 47 -17.57 6.67 -10.70
CA SER A 47 -17.64 5.58 -9.73
C SER A 47 -18.44 5.95 -8.48
N SER A 48 -18.49 7.23 -8.13
CA SER A 48 -19.32 7.76 -7.05
C SER A 48 -20.81 7.70 -7.40
N LEU A 49 -21.18 7.99 -8.65
CA LEU A 49 -22.57 7.91 -9.13
C LEU A 49 -23.17 6.49 -9.02
N ILE A 50 -22.34 5.45 -9.08
CA ILE A 50 -22.76 4.06 -8.92
C ILE A 50 -22.50 3.48 -7.52
N ASN A 51 -22.29 4.33 -6.50
CA ASN A 51 -21.99 3.95 -5.12
C ASN A 51 -20.77 3.02 -4.97
N LYS A 52 -19.78 3.14 -5.87
CA LYS A 52 -18.52 2.40 -5.84
C LYS A 52 -17.31 3.33 -5.95
N PRO A 53 -17.25 4.43 -5.16
CA PRO A 53 -16.21 5.44 -5.32
C PRO A 53 -14.81 4.81 -5.24
N THR A 54 -13.97 5.14 -6.22
CA THR A 54 -12.54 4.85 -6.18
C THR A 54 -11.74 6.08 -6.53
N ASN A 55 -10.72 6.34 -5.73
CA ASN A 55 -9.72 7.37 -5.95
C ASN A 55 -8.33 6.76 -6.18
N LYS A 56 -8.28 5.46 -6.51
CA LYS A 56 -7.04 4.69 -6.73
C LYS A 56 -7.07 4.11 -8.11
N LEU A 57 -6.05 4.42 -8.88
CA LEU A 57 -5.92 4.02 -10.26
C LEU A 57 -4.59 3.31 -10.45
N ILE A 58 -4.57 2.35 -11.37
CA ILE A 58 -3.34 1.76 -11.85
C ILE A 58 -3.35 1.68 -13.37
N PHE A 59 -2.31 2.26 -13.97
CA PHE A 59 -2.07 2.27 -15.39
C PHE A 59 -1.12 1.11 -15.72
N ILE A 60 -1.52 0.22 -16.62
CA ILE A 60 -0.67 -0.83 -17.18
C ILE A 60 -0.07 -0.26 -18.47
N HIS A 61 1.16 0.25 -18.39
CA HIS A 61 1.78 1.04 -19.45
C HIS A 61 2.26 0.22 -20.65
N SER A 62 2.87 -0.93 -20.38
CA SER A 62 3.44 -1.78 -21.42
C SER A 62 3.78 -3.17 -20.89
N ILE A 63 4.05 -4.07 -21.82
CA ILE A 63 4.59 -5.40 -21.57
C ILE A 63 6.10 -5.35 -21.84
N LYS A 64 6.91 -5.68 -20.84
CA LYS A 64 8.37 -5.76 -20.97
C LYS A 64 8.81 -7.07 -21.62
N ASP A 65 8.23 -8.18 -21.17
CA ASP A 65 8.40 -9.53 -21.70
C ASP A 65 7.22 -10.42 -21.26
N LYS A 66 7.26 -11.72 -21.58
CA LYS A 66 6.17 -12.65 -21.26
C LYS A 66 5.90 -12.68 -19.75
N ASN A 67 4.70 -12.26 -19.36
CA ASN A 67 4.25 -12.11 -17.97
C ASN A 67 5.00 -11.05 -17.14
N HIS A 68 5.69 -10.08 -17.77
CA HIS A 68 6.30 -8.93 -17.08
C HIS A 68 5.70 -7.63 -17.59
N TYR A 69 4.97 -6.94 -16.71
CA TYR A 69 4.25 -5.70 -17.01
C TYR A 69 4.88 -4.50 -16.33
N ILE A 70 4.83 -3.33 -16.99
CA ILE A 70 5.21 -2.04 -16.41
C ILE A 70 3.92 -1.32 -16.01
N VAL A 71 3.87 -0.86 -14.76
CA VAL A 71 2.65 -0.26 -14.19
C VAL A 71 2.95 1.03 -13.43
N LYS A 72 1.96 1.91 -13.33
CA LYS A 72 2.03 3.14 -12.53
C LYS A 72 0.78 3.29 -11.69
N PHE A 73 0.95 3.37 -10.38
CA PHE A 73 -0.11 3.67 -9.44
C PHE A 73 -0.30 5.19 -9.31
N THR A 74 -1.56 5.61 -9.20
CA THR A 74 -1.95 7.00 -8.99
C THR A 74 -3.04 7.07 -7.92
N GLN A 75 -2.83 7.89 -6.90
CA GLN A 75 -3.83 8.23 -5.88
C GLN A 75 -4.42 9.61 -6.20
N TYR A 76 -5.70 9.66 -6.56
CA TYR A 76 -6.43 10.92 -6.64
C TYR A 76 -6.76 11.42 -5.23
N VAL A 77 -6.59 12.71 -5.00
CA VAL A 77 -6.93 13.39 -3.74
C VAL A 77 -8.03 14.41 -4.05
N PRO A 78 -9.31 14.02 -3.96
CA PRO A 78 -10.43 14.86 -4.39
C PRO A 78 -10.47 16.23 -3.72
N GLU A 79 -10.07 16.31 -2.46
CA GLU A 79 -10.12 17.54 -1.65
C GLU A 79 -9.21 18.65 -2.20
N PHE A 80 -8.11 18.28 -2.84
CA PHE A 80 -7.15 19.22 -3.44
C PHE A 80 -7.10 19.12 -4.96
N ASP A 81 -7.95 18.27 -5.54
CA ASP A 81 -8.02 18.01 -6.97
C ASP A 81 -6.63 17.76 -7.60
N LEU A 82 -5.85 16.91 -6.95
CA LEU A 82 -4.50 16.55 -7.37
C LEU A 82 -4.30 15.04 -7.42
N ILE A 83 -3.20 14.63 -8.05
CA ILE A 83 -2.73 13.25 -8.00
C ILE A 83 -1.45 13.16 -7.17
N ASP A 84 -1.34 12.10 -6.37
CA ASP A 84 -0.12 11.69 -5.71
C ASP A 84 0.39 10.37 -6.31
N GLU A 85 1.60 10.42 -6.86
CA GLU A 85 2.29 9.31 -7.51
C GLU A 85 3.59 8.93 -6.78
N SER A 86 3.83 9.47 -5.59
CA SER A 86 5.09 9.33 -4.84
C SER A 86 5.29 7.97 -4.16
N GLY A 87 4.40 7.01 -4.39
CA GLY A 87 4.53 5.66 -3.86
C GLY A 87 3.68 4.65 -4.60
N ASP A 88 3.65 3.42 -4.09
CA ASP A 88 2.97 2.27 -4.70
C ASP A 88 1.71 1.86 -3.91
N CYS A 89 0.89 1.00 -4.52
CA CYS A 89 -0.23 0.34 -3.89
C CYS A 89 -0.23 -1.15 -4.24
N GLY A 90 0.16 -2.00 -3.29
CA GLY A 90 0.12 -3.45 -3.49
C GLY A 90 -1.26 -4.00 -3.87
N ASN A 91 -2.35 -3.39 -3.37
CA ASN A 91 -3.71 -3.77 -3.76
C ASN A 91 -4.00 -3.42 -5.23
N ALA A 92 -3.40 -2.35 -5.73
CA ALA A 92 -3.52 -1.97 -7.14
C ALA A 92 -2.72 -2.92 -8.04
N LEU A 93 -1.53 -3.35 -7.63
CA LEU A 93 -0.78 -4.39 -8.34
C LEU A 93 -1.57 -5.70 -8.45
N VAL A 94 -2.25 -6.11 -7.37
CA VAL A 94 -3.15 -7.28 -7.39
C VAL A 94 -4.33 -7.03 -8.34
N ALA A 95 -4.94 -5.84 -8.35
CA ALA A 95 -5.99 -5.52 -9.30
C ALA A 95 -5.53 -5.63 -10.77
N SER A 96 -4.33 -5.13 -11.10
CA SER A 96 -3.74 -5.29 -12.43
C SER A 96 -3.54 -6.76 -12.80
N TYR A 97 -3.03 -7.56 -11.87
CA TYR A 97 -2.88 -9.00 -12.08
C TYR A 97 -4.21 -9.70 -12.36
N LEU A 98 -5.24 -9.41 -11.57
CA LEU A 98 -6.57 -10.01 -11.75
C LEU A 98 -7.19 -9.58 -13.08
N PHE A 99 -7.02 -8.31 -13.46
CA PHE A 99 -7.49 -7.81 -14.74
C PHE A 99 -6.85 -8.53 -15.93
N LEU A 100 -5.52 -8.67 -15.94
CA LEU A 100 -4.80 -9.40 -16.99
C LEU A 100 -5.14 -10.89 -16.99
N ARG A 101 -5.36 -11.49 -15.81
CA ARG A 101 -5.82 -12.87 -15.68
C ARG A 101 -7.22 -13.07 -16.27
N ASP A 102 -8.18 -12.18 -15.96
CA ASP A 102 -9.55 -12.24 -16.47
C ASP A 102 -9.60 -12.13 -18.00
N ARG A 103 -8.61 -11.47 -18.60
CA ARG A 103 -8.42 -11.37 -20.05
C ARG A 103 -7.76 -12.60 -20.68
N GLY A 104 -7.19 -13.50 -19.88
CA GLY A 104 -6.41 -14.64 -20.36
C GLY A 104 -4.95 -14.32 -20.68
N ASP A 105 -4.47 -13.12 -20.34
CA ASP A 105 -3.09 -12.68 -20.63
C ASP A 105 -2.06 -13.32 -19.68
N ILE A 106 -2.48 -13.80 -18.51
CA ILE A 106 -1.65 -14.45 -17.50
C ILE A 106 -2.30 -15.74 -16.99
N ASP A 107 -1.54 -16.82 -16.96
CA ASP A 107 -2.03 -18.12 -16.43
C ASP A 107 -1.79 -18.29 -14.91
N LYS A 108 -0.56 -18.11 -14.42
CA LYS A 108 -0.23 -18.40 -13.00
C LYS A 108 0.66 -17.38 -12.32
N LEU A 109 1.74 -16.94 -12.96
CA LEU A 109 2.74 -16.05 -12.37
C LEU A 109 2.93 -14.84 -13.28
N ALA A 110 2.99 -13.65 -12.70
CA ALA A 110 3.45 -12.46 -13.40
C ALA A 110 4.29 -11.54 -12.50
N LYS A 111 5.10 -10.72 -13.17
CA LYS A 111 5.97 -9.70 -12.61
C LYS A 111 5.42 -8.32 -12.97
N PHE A 112 5.49 -7.40 -12.02
CA PHE A 112 5.11 -6.01 -12.20
C PHE A 112 6.27 -5.12 -11.79
N THR A 113 6.78 -4.31 -12.73
CA THR A 113 7.68 -3.21 -12.41
C THR A 113 6.87 -1.95 -12.21
N SER A 114 6.92 -1.41 -10.99
CA SER A 114 6.27 -0.16 -10.63
C SER A 114 7.10 1.03 -11.09
N LEU A 115 6.54 1.92 -11.90
CA LEU A 115 7.18 3.18 -12.27
C LEU A 115 7.30 4.15 -11.10
N ASN A 116 6.45 4.01 -10.07
CA ASN A 116 6.52 4.87 -8.88
C ASN A 116 7.79 4.63 -8.05
N THR A 117 8.31 3.39 -8.04
CA THR A 117 9.40 2.98 -7.14
C THR A 117 10.56 2.28 -7.84
N GLY A 118 10.39 1.89 -9.11
CA GLY A 118 11.30 1.02 -9.84
C GLY A 118 11.36 -0.42 -9.30
N LYS A 119 10.51 -0.79 -8.34
CA LYS A 119 10.53 -2.11 -7.70
C LYS A 119 9.78 -3.15 -8.51
N VAL A 120 10.21 -4.41 -8.36
CA VAL A 120 9.57 -5.57 -8.96
C VAL A 120 8.75 -6.30 -7.91
N VAL A 121 7.51 -6.61 -8.28
CA VAL A 121 6.60 -7.42 -7.48
C VAL A 121 6.18 -8.63 -8.29
N GLU A 122 6.22 -9.81 -7.66
CA GLU A 122 5.73 -11.06 -8.24
C GLU A 122 4.36 -11.40 -7.66
N ILE A 123 3.42 -11.80 -8.52
CA ILE A 123 2.10 -12.24 -8.10
C ILE A 123 1.82 -13.63 -8.66
N THR A 124 1.56 -14.57 -7.76
CA THR A 124 1.25 -15.96 -8.06
C THR A 124 -0.21 -16.24 -7.73
N TYR A 125 -0.94 -16.83 -8.65
CA TYR A 125 -2.29 -17.31 -8.39
C TYR A 125 -2.30 -18.61 -7.60
N LEU A 126 -3.16 -18.65 -6.58
CA LEU A 126 -3.32 -19.80 -5.69
C LEU A 126 -4.64 -20.54 -5.91
N GLY A 127 -5.62 -19.90 -6.57
CA GLY A 127 -6.92 -20.48 -6.83
C GLY A 127 -8.06 -19.48 -6.68
N ARG A 128 -9.28 -19.99 -6.72
CA ARG A 128 -10.51 -19.23 -6.54
C ARG A 128 -11.32 -19.85 -5.40
N TYR A 129 -11.84 -19.02 -4.52
CA TYR A 129 -12.80 -19.42 -3.50
C TYR A 129 -14.07 -18.59 -3.71
N SER A 130 -15.17 -19.25 -4.07
CA SER A 130 -16.41 -18.59 -4.50
C SER A 130 -16.13 -17.58 -5.63
N ASN A 131 -16.48 -16.30 -5.44
CA ASN A 131 -16.26 -15.23 -6.43
C ASN A 131 -14.93 -14.48 -6.25
N GLN A 132 -14.04 -14.96 -5.38
CA GLN A 132 -12.79 -14.28 -5.04
C GLN A 132 -11.57 -15.06 -5.53
N HIS A 133 -10.68 -14.36 -6.21
CA HIS A 133 -9.37 -14.89 -6.58
C HIS A 133 -8.44 -14.76 -5.40
N ARG A 134 -7.71 -15.83 -5.11
CA ARG A 134 -6.66 -15.86 -4.09
C ARG A 134 -5.30 -15.84 -4.76
N VAL A 135 -4.47 -14.91 -4.34
CA VAL A 135 -3.11 -14.71 -4.86
C VAL A 135 -2.11 -14.60 -3.71
N GLN A 136 -0.86 -14.90 -4.01
CA GLN A 136 0.28 -14.50 -3.20
C GLN A 136 1.03 -13.39 -3.93
N ILE A 137 1.15 -12.24 -3.29
CA ILE A 137 1.99 -11.12 -3.75
C ILE A 137 3.32 -11.16 -3.01
N SER A 138 4.44 -11.06 -3.74
CA SER A 138 5.80 -11.10 -3.21
C SER A 138 6.55 -9.84 -3.62
N PHE A 139 6.87 -9.00 -2.63
CA PHE A 139 7.69 -7.80 -2.81
C PHE A 139 9.15 -8.19 -2.75
N LYS A 140 9.87 -8.10 -3.89
CA LYS A 140 11.29 -8.42 -3.96
C LYS A 140 12.13 -7.24 -3.50
N GLU A 141 13.22 -7.55 -2.81
CA GLU A 141 14.19 -6.59 -2.30
C GLU A 141 13.49 -5.39 -1.67
N PRO A 142 12.68 -5.59 -0.61
CA PRO A 142 11.88 -4.52 -0.03
C PRO A 142 12.74 -3.34 0.46
N VAL A 143 14.06 -3.57 0.63
CA VAL A 143 15.12 -2.62 0.88
C VAL A 143 16.00 -2.56 -0.38
N ARG A 144 16.25 -1.39 -0.99
CA ARG A 144 17.28 -1.30 -2.05
C ARG A 144 18.68 -1.54 -1.46
N THR A 145 19.59 -1.99 -2.30
CA THR A 145 21.02 -2.13 -2.02
C THR A 145 21.69 -0.78 -1.71
N ILE A 146 22.41 -0.73 -0.57
CA ILE A 146 23.54 0.12 -0.13
C ILE A 146 23.40 1.66 -0.21
N ASN A 147 22.73 2.26 -1.20
CA ASN A 147 22.68 3.72 -1.41
C ASN A 147 21.29 4.36 -1.19
N GLU A 148 20.26 3.55 -0.90
CA GLU A 148 18.97 4.04 -0.40
C GLU A 148 18.79 3.55 1.03
N ASN A 149 18.71 4.49 1.96
CA ASN A 149 18.66 4.15 3.36
C ASN A 149 17.27 3.59 3.71
N LEU A 150 17.24 2.34 4.18
CA LEU A 150 16.05 1.70 4.74
C LEU A 150 15.40 2.56 5.82
N LEU A 151 16.22 3.27 6.58
CA LEU A 151 15.79 4.24 7.58
C LEU A 151 15.85 5.61 6.94
N SER A 152 14.71 6.29 6.78
CA SER A 152 14.63 7.59 6.09
C SER A 152 15.51 8.67 6.73
N THR A 153 15.92 8.47 7.98
CA THR A 153 16.69 9.39 8.81
C THR A 153 18.11 8.91 9.10
N ASN A 154 18.50 7.73 8.59
CA ASN A 154 19.71 6.99 8.98
C ASN A 154 19.80 6.61 10.46
N LYS A 155 18.72 6.84 11.22
CA LYS A 155 18.63 6.52 12.64
C LYS A 155 17.49 5.52 12.86
N PRO A 156 17.69 4.46 13.66
CA PRO A 156 16.63 3.48 13.91
C PRO A 156 15.49 4.09 14.74
N ILE A 157 15.77 5.13 15.52
CA ILE A 157 14.79 5.89 16.29
C ILE A 157 15.09 7.38 16.09
N LEU A 158 14.05 8.12 15.74
CA LEU A 158 13.99 9.57 15.69
C LEU A 158 13.15 10.05 16.88
N GLN A 159 13.62 11.09 17.57
CA GLN A 159 12.85 11.74 18.62
C GLN A 159 12.12 12.95 18.04
N ILE A 160 10.83 13.03 18.28
CA ILE A 160 9.93 14.07 17.78
C ILE A 160 9.33 14.82 18.96
N LYS A 161 9.31 16.15 18.88
CA LYS A 161 8.66 17.03 19.86
C LYS A 161 7.31 17.53 19.34
N ASP A 162 6.25 17.36 20.15
CA ASP A 162 4.94 18.00 19.97
C ASP A 162 4.58 18.73 21.27
N GLY A 163 4.90 20.02 21.34
CA GLY A 163 4.87 20.79 22.60
C GLY A 163 5.89 20.26 23.60
N ASP A 164 5.42 19.95 24.82
CA ASP A 164 6.25 19.42 25.91
C ASP A 164 6.40 17.89 25.87
N MET A 165 5.79 17.23 24.87
CA MET A 165 5.82 15.76 24.75
C MET A 165 6.89 15.31 23.76
N ASP A 166 7.69 14.33 24.17
CA ASP A 166 8.67 13.64 23.33
C ASP A 166 8.14 12.28 22.87
N TYR A 167 8.14 12.06 21.56
CA TYR A 167 7.74 10.80 20.93
C TYR A 167 8.92 10.12 20.24
N LYS A 168 8.99 8.80 20.34
CA LYS A 168 9.94 7.98 19.58
C LYS A 168 9.25 7.47 18.33
N VAL A 169 9.88 7.68 17.18
CA VAL A 169 9.39 7.21 15.89
C VAL A 169 10.48 6.44 15.15
N THR A 170 10.10 5.41 14.40
CA THR A 170 10.99 4.82 13.38
C THR A 170 10.44 5.16 12.01
N ALA A 171 11.23 5.84 11.18
CA ALA A 171 10.88 6.09 9.78
C ALA A 171 11.54 5.03 8.89
N VAL A 172 10.71 4.20 8.23
CA VAL A 172 11.17 3.10 7.36
C VAL A 172 10.72 3.36 5.94
N ASN A 173 11.65 3.19 4.99
CA ASN A 173 11.44 3.32 3.56
C ASN A 173 11.54 1.95 2.86
N ALA A 174 10.59 1.07 3.14
CA ALA A 174 10.46 -0.23 2.49
C ALA A 174 9.03 -0.42 1.95
N GLY A 175 8.91 -0.74 0.66
CA GLY A 175 7.63 -0.64 -0.04
C GLY A 175 7.23 0.83 -0.26
N ASN A 176 6.69 1.47 0.78
CA ASN A 176 6.46 2.92 0.82
C ASN A 176 7.08 3.53 2.09
N PRO A 177 7.25 4.86 2.16
CA PRO A 177 7.62 5.54 3.39
C PRO A 177 6.54 5.41 4.48
N TYR A 178 6.94 4.92 5.65
CA TYR A 178 6.11 4.82 6.86
C TYR A 178 6.84 5.40 8.06
N ILE A 179 6.08 6.01 8.96
CA ILE A 179 6.51 6.27 10.33
C ILE A 179 5.78 5.31 11.27
N TRP A 180 6.53 4.75 12.20
CA TRP A 180 6.06 3.78 13.19
C TRP A 180 6.17 4.34 14.59
N LEU A 181 5.15 4.10 15.40
CA LEU A 181 5.10 4.41 16.83
C LEU A 181 4.65 3.17 17.62
N ARG A 182 4.92 3.15 18.93
CA ARG A 182 4.40 2.10 19.82
C ARG A 182 3.08 2.54 20.45
N ALA A 183 2.09 1.67 20.48
CA ALA A 183 0.76 2.00 21.01
C ALA A 183 0.82 2.48 22.47
N GLY A 184 1.53 1.73 23.32
CA GLY A 184 1.67 2.05 24.75
C GLY A 184 2.41 3.35 25.07
N ASP A 185 3.11 3.96 24.10
CA ASP A 185 3.72 5.28 24.27
C ASP A 185 2.73 6.43 23.97
N LEU A 186 1.56 6.13 23.41
CA LEU A 186 0.62 7.12 22.87
C LEU A 186 -0.71 7.17 23.63
N SER A 187 -1.26 6.02 24.01
CA SER A 187 -2.56 5.93 24.68
C SER A 187 -2.62 4.67 25.54
N PRO A 188 -3.28 4.71 26.71
CA PRO A 188 -3.53 3.52 27.52
C PRO A 188 -4.67 2.65 26.96
N LEU A 189 -5.45 3.18 26.00
CA LEU A 189 -6.56 2.46 25.39
C LEU A 189 -6.08 1.35 24.48
N ASP A 190 -6.91 0.32 24.32
CA ASP A 190 -6.66 -0.73 23.33
C ASP A 190 -6.53 -0.13 21.92
N LEU A 191 -5.54 -0.59 21.15
CA LEU A 191 -5.21 -0.06 19.83
C LEU A 191 -6.42 0.00 18.87
N PHE A 192 -7.34 -0.95 18.99
CA PHE A 192 -8.52 -1.02 18.13
C PHE A 192 -9.70 -0.19 18.64
N GLU A 193 -9.63 0.30 19.88
CA GLU A 193 -10.59 1.23 20.47
C GLU A 193 -10.22 2.71 20.23
N TRP A 194 -9.06 2.98 19.65
CA TRP A 194 -8.60 4.35 19.40
C TRP A 194 -9.56 5.16 18.53
N SER A 195 -9.67 6.43 18.91
CA SER A 195 -10.71 7.36 18.49
C SER A 195 -10.15 8.49 17.60
N HIS A 196 -10.92 9.57 17.45
CA HIS A 196 -10.47 10.79 16.80
C HIS A 196 -9.30 11.47 17.53
N ARG A 197 -9.18 11.30 18.85
CA ARG A 197 -8.08 11.89 19.63
C ARG A 197 -6.72 11.35 19.19
N GLU A 198 -6.58 10.03 19.14
CA GLU A 198 -5.35 9.36 18.70
C GLU A 198 -5.08 9.60 17.22
N TYR A 199 -6.13 9.64 16.40
CA TYR A 199 -5.99 10.01 14.99
C TYR A 199 -5.33 11.39 14.84
N SER A 200 -5.85 12.40 15.55
CA SER A 200 -5.34 13.77 15.48
C SER A 200 -3.91 13.89 15.99
N LEU A 201 -3.54 13.17 17.04
CA LEU A 201 -2.16 13.07 17.52
C LEU A 201 -1.23 12.50 16.44
N LEU A 202 -1.59 11.36 15.85
CA LEU A 202 -0.80 10.72 14.80
C LEU A 202 -0.63 11.61 13.57
N MET A 203 -1.66 12.36 13.19
CA MET A 203 -1.57 13.33 12.08
C MET A 203 -0.63 14.48 12.40
N ARG A 204 -0.62 15.02 13.63
CA ARG A 204 0.36 16.05 14.03
C ARG A 204 1.79 15.53 13.97
N ILE A 205 2.03 14.35 14.54
CA ILE A 205 3.35 13.68 14.49
C ILE A 205 3.78 13.49 13.02
N ARG A 206 2.86 13.05 12.16
CA ARG A 206 3.13 12.92 10.72
C ARG A 206 3.60 14.21 10.10
N SER A 207 2.90 15.32 10.35
CA SER A 207 3.26 16.61 9.80
C SER A 207 4.63 17.09 10.28
N ILE A 208 4.99 16.80 11.54
CA ILE A 208 6.33 17.10 12.06
C ILE A 208 7.39 16.28 11.30
N VAL A 209 7.18 14.97 11.16
CA VAL A 209 8.12 14.10 10.42
C VAL A 209 8.19 14.46 8.93
N GLN A 210 7.09 14.84 8.29
CA GLN A 210 7.09 15.32 6.90
C GLN A 210 8.03 16.52 6.75
N ARG A 211 7.95 17.50 7.65
CA ARG A 211 8.86 18.66 7.64
C ARG A 211 10.32 18.25 7.83
N GLU A 212 10.59 17.36 8.79
CA GLU A 212 11.95 16.88 9.05
C GLU A 212 12.55 16.11 7.87
N LEU A 213 11.71 15.39 7.11
CA LEU A 213 12.14 14.64 5.92
C LEU A 213 12.09 15.48 4.62
N GLY A 214 11.68 16.75 4.68
CA GLY A 214 11.50 17.59 3.49
C GLY A 214 10.41 17.10 2.52
N ILE A 215 9.42 16.35 3.02
CA ILE A 215 8.31 15.82 2.22
C ILE A 215 7.19 16.85 2.14
N ASN A 216 6.60 17.01 0.95
CA ASN A 216 5.46 17.90 0.71
C ASN A 216 4.30 17.59 1.69
N CYS A 217 3.77 18.62 2.36
CA CYS A 217 2.70 18.47 3.35
C CYS A 217 1.38 17.94 2.76
N HIS A 218 1.13 18.13 1.47
CA HIS A 218 -0.03 17.61 0.74
C HIS A 218 0.17 16.16 0.25
N SER A 219 1.38 15.61 0.34
CA SER A 219 1.61 14.21 -0.02
C SER A 219 0.85 13.29 0.94
N VAL A 220 0.37 12.15 0.43
CA VAL A 220 -0.19 11.08 1.25
C VAL A 220 0.88 10.31 2.03
N PHE A 221 2.16 10.61 1.84
CA PHE A 221 3.31 9.99 2.50
C PHE A 221 4.07 10.96 3.43
N PRO A 222 4.82 10.44 4.43
CA PRO A 222 4.83 9.04 4.85
C PRO A 222 3.48 8.65 5.46
N LYS A 223 3.15 7.36 5.40
CA LYS A 223 2.00 6.84 6.12
C LYS A 223 2.34 6.72 7.61
N VAL A 224 1.33 6.80 8.47
CA VAL A 224 1.52 6.60 9.92
C VAL A 224 0.95 5.26 10.31
N ALA A 225 1.74 4.46 11.00
CA ALA A 225 1.30 3.22 11.59
C ALA A 225 1.74 3.13 13.05
N VAL A 226 0.96 2.38 13.82
CA VAL A 226 1.27 2.06 15.20
C VAL A 226 1.37 0.56 15.33
N VAL A 227 2.36 0.12 16.08
CA VAL A 227 2.59 -1.28 16.41
C VAL A 227 2.39 -1.47 17.91
N ASP A 228 1.75 -2.57 18.28
CA ASP A 228 1.54 -2.96 19.67
C ASP A 228 2.08 -4.37 19.92
N LYS A 229 2.37 -4.66 21.20
CA LYS A 229 2.94 -5.94 21.62
C LYS A 229 1.97 -7.09 21.30
N PRO A 230 2.49 -8.29 20.95
CA PRO A 230 1.68 -9.49 20.88
C PRO A 230 0.97 -9.72 22.22
N VAL A 231 -0.34 -9.97 22.19
CA VAL A 231 -1.11 -10.16 23.43
C VAL A 231 -0.89 -11.56 24.00
N CYS A 232 -0.91 -12.63 23.18
CA CYS A 232 -0.78 -14.01 23.70
C CYS A 232 -0.21 -15.06 22.72
N LYS A 233 0.22 -14.69 21.51
CA LYS A 233 0.53 -15.69 20.44
C LYS A 233 1.87 -15.43 19.77
N PHE A 234 2.56 -16.52 19.48
CA PHE A 234 3.85 -16.52 18.80
C PHE A 234 3.71 -15.94 17.38
N ASN A 235 4.62 -15.05 16.97
CA ASN A 235 4.59 -14.35 15.68
C ASN A 235 3.31 -13.54 15.38
N HIS A 236 2.55 -13.14 16.41
CA HIS A 236 1.45 -12.20 16.25
C HIS A 236 1.89 -10.75 16.48
N ILE A 237 1.40 -9.83 15.65
CA ILE A 237 1.62 -8.38 15.82
C ILE A 237 0.29 -7.67 15.68
N ARG A 238 -0.02 -6.76 16.59
CA ARG A 238 -1.16 -5.88 16.45
C ARG A 238 -0.71 -4.57 15.83
N THR A 239 -1.41 -4.11 14.80
CA THR A 239 -1.10 -2.84 14.16
C THR A 239 -2.34 -2.14 13.62
N ARG A 240 -2.27 -0.82 13.58
CA ARG A 240 -3.28 0.05 12.98
C ARG A 240 -2.57 1.16 12.22
N MET A 241 -3.11 1.57 11.08
CA MET A 241 -2.54 2.64 10.28
C MET A 241 -3.57 3.67 9.84
N ILE A 242 -3.08 4.86 9.52
CA ILE A 242 -3.82 5.91 8.86
C ILE A 242 -3.50 5.87 7.36
N THR A 243 -4.54 5.95 6.53
CA THR A 243 -4.43 6.33 5.13
C THR A 243 -5.18 7.63 4.98
N VAL A 244 -4.49 8.72 4.67
CA VAL A 244 -5.15 10.05 4.65
C VAL A 244 -6.38 10.01 3.74
N PRO A 245 -7.54 10.53 4.21
CA PRO A 245 -7.77 11.27 5.46
C PRO A 245 -8.35 10.46 6.63
N SER A 246 -8.30 9.12 6.63
CA SER A 246 -8.98 8.31 7.66
C SER A 246 -8.10 7.21 8.26
N TRP A 247 -8.58 6.59 9.34
CA TRP A 247 -8.12 5.25 9.69
C TRP A 247 -8.27 4.33 8.48
N HIS A 248 -7.26 3.54 8.21
CA HIS A 248 -7.37 2.54 7.16
C HIS A 248 -8.24 1.39 7.68
N GLY A 249 -9.28 1.01 6.93
CA GLY A 249 -10.23 -0.02 7.35
C GLY A 249 -9.63 -1.44 7.47
N ARG A 250 -8.42 -1.64 6.94
CA ARG A 250 -7.55 -2.82 7.13
C ARG A 250 -6.09 -2.39 7.28
N PHE A 251 -5.17 -2.96 6.50
CA PHE A 251 -3.79 -2.50 6.38
C PHE A 251 -3.31 -2.57 4.94
N ALA A 252 -2.43 -1.66 4.51
CA ALA A 252 -1.89 -1.70 3.16
C ALA A 252 -0.80 -2.77 3.05
N LEU A 253 -0.78 -3.49 1.92
CA LEU A 253 0.24 -4.52 1.65
C LEU A 253 1.67 -3.96 1.68
N THR A 254 1.88 -2.73 1.18
CA THR A 254 3.17 -2.06 1.29
C THR A 254 3.54 -1.74 2.74
N GLY A 255 2.54 -1.46 3.59
CA GLY A 255 2.74 -1.33 5.04
C GLY A 255 3.12 -2.63 5.72
N VAL A 256 2.55 -3.77 5.31
CA VAL A 256 2.95 -5.09 5.82
C VAL A 256 4.41 -5.38 5.47
N THR A 257 4.79 -5.13 4.21
CA THR A 257 6.17 -5.23 3.75
C THR A 257 7.09 -4.32 4.57
N ASN A 258 6.65 -3.09 4.83
CA ASN A 258 7.38 -2.11 5.63
C ASN A 258 7.57 -2.56 7.09
N LEU A 259 6.50 -3.08 7.72
CA LEU A 259 6.53 -3.65 9.07
C LEU A 259 7.56 -4.76 9.16
N ILE A 260 7.51 -5.72 8.23
CA ILE A 260 8.42 -6.86 8.21
C ILE A 260 9.85 -6.39 7.98
N ALA A 261 10.10 -5.49 7.03
CA ALA A 261 11.44 -4.89 6.87
C ALA A 261 11.94 -4.23 8.15
N GLY A 262 11.06 -3.52 8.87
CA GLY A 262 11.34 -2.96 10.19
C GLY A 262 11.74 -4.00 11.24
N LEU A 263 11.05 -5.15 11.30
CA LEU A 263 11.37 -6.26 12.21
C LEU A 263 12.76 -6.86 11.95
N TYR A 264 13.25 -6.80 10.71
CA TYR A 264 14.59 -7.24 10.33
C TYR A 264 15.66 -6.14 10.41
N THR A 265 15.31 -4.95 10.91
CA THR A 265 16.21 -3.80 11.02
C THR A 265 16.53 -3.50 12.47
N ASN A 266 17.78 -3.78 12.88
CA ASN A 266 18.23 -3.62 14.26
C ASN A 266 17.96 -2.22 14.83
N GLY A 267 17.45 -2.19 16.06
CA GLY A 267 17.25 -0.97 16.85
C GLY A 267 15.92 -0.25 16.58
N THR A 268 15.15 -0.64 15.57
CA THR A 268 13.84 -0.05 15.28
C THR A 268 12.83 -0.34 16.40
N LEU A 269 11.76 0.44 16.48
CA LEU A 269 10.65 0.16 17.39
C LEU A 269 10.03 -1.23 17.12
N MET A 270 10.02 -1.66 15.85
CA MET A 270 9.51 -2.97 15.46
C MET A 270 10.36 -4.10 16.05
N THR A 271 11.69 -4.00 16.01
CA THR A 271 12.54 -5.01 16.68
C THR A 271 12.32 -5.07 18.19
N GLN A 272 11.95 -3.97 18.84
CA GLN A 272 11.64 -3.96 20.26
C GLN A 272 10.32 -4.66 20.57
N VAL A 273 9.33 -4.53 19.67
CA VAL A 273 8.03 -5.21 19.80
C VAL A 273 8.14 -6.69 19.41
N GLY A 274 8.93 -7.01 18.37
CA GLY A 274 9.08 -8.34 17.82
C GLY A 274 10.18 -9.21 18.44
N LYS A 275 10.71 -8.86 19.61
CA LYS A 275 11.85 -9.58 20.23
C LYS A 275 11.63 -11.08 20.39
N THR A 276 10.39 -11.52 20.57
CA THR A 276 10.02 -12.92 20.79
C THR A 276 9.61 -13.64 19.50
N MET A 277 9.78 -13.00 18.34
CA MET A 277 9.38 -13.57 17.05
C MET A 277 10.49 -14.40 16.46
N THR A 278 10.11 -15.50 15.83
CA THR A 278 11.07 -16.35 15.13
C THR A 278 11.04 -16.05 13.63
N PRO A 279 12.20 -15.66 13.07
CA PRO A 279 12.37 -15.52 11.63
C PRO A 279 11.93 -16.78 10.88
N SER A 280 11.50 -16.62 9.63
CA SER A 280 11.11 -17.71 8.71
C SER A 280 9.78 -18.41 9.02
N LEU A 281 9.17 -18.20 10.19
CA LEU A 281 7.78 -18.59 10.43
C LEU A 281 6.82 -17.48 9.97
N PRO A 282 5.58 -17.81 9.55
CA PRO A 282 4.61 -16.80 9.15
C PRO A 282 4.33 -15.79 10.26
N TYR A 283 4.21 -14.52 9.90
CA TYR A 283 3.73 -13.44 10.75
C TYR A 283 2.21 -13.32 10.60
N PHE A 284 1.54 -13.20 11.75
CA PHE A 284 0.09 -12.97 11.83
C PHE A 284 -0.15 -11.55 12.31
N ILE A 285 -0.49 -10.66 11.38
CA ILE A 285 -0.62 -9.24 11.62
C ILE A 285 -2.11 -8.95 11.86
N GLU A 286 -2.46 -8.81 13.13
CA GLU A 286 -3.79 -8.42 13.59
C GLU A 286 -4.03 -6.94 13.33
N ILE A 287 -5.15 -6.66 12.68
CA ILE A 287 -5.55 -5.33 12.20
C ILE A 287 -7.05 -5.16 12.46
N PRO A 288 -7.59 -3.93 12.37
CA PRO A 288 -9.03 -3.76 12.35
C PRO A 288 -9.67 -4.64 11.26
N GLY A 289 -10.64 -5.46 11.65
CA GLY A 289 -11.39 -6.33 10.74
C GLY A 289 -10.70 -7.65 10.33
N GLY A 290 -9.59 -8.05 10.95
CA GLY A 290 -9.06 -9.41 10.81
C GLY A 290 -7.55 -9.56 10.95
N THR A 291 -7.00 -10.58 10.30
CA THR A 291 -5.57 -10.89 10.34
C THR A 291 -5.01 -10.98 8.92
N ILE A 292 -3.82 -10.43 8.71
CA ILE A 292 -3.04 -10.64 7.48
C ILE A 292 -1.92 -11.63 7.80
N GLN A 293 -1.76 -12.65 6.96
CA GLN A 293 -0.63 -13.55 7.01
C GLN A 293 0.45 -13.11 6.02
N ALA A 294 1.69 -13.00 6.50
CA ALA A 294 2.83 -12.64 5.68
C ALA A 294 4.08 -13.44 6.07
N THR A 295 4.99 -13.64 5.12
CA THR A 295 6.24 -14.38 5.35
C THR A 295 7.40 -13.54 4.84
N GLY A 296 8.37 -13.28 5.73
CA GLY A 296 9.67 -12.71 5.35
C GLY A 296 10.62 -13.82 4.91
N HIS A 297 11.15 -13.73 3.69
CA HIS A 297 12.14 -14.67 3.16
C HIS A 297 13.53 -14.08 3.35
N VAL A 298 14.39 -14.82 4.07
CA VAL A 298 15.72 -14.35 4.48
C VAL A 298 16.78 -15.24 3.85
N LYS A 299 17.80 -14.62 3.25
CA LYS A 299 19.01 -15.31 2.75
C LYS A 299 20.24 -14.52 3.16
N GLY A 300 21.26 -15.21 3.68
CA GLY A 300 22.49 -14.56 4.15
C GLY A 300 22.25 -13.46 5.19
N GLY A 301 21.23 -13.63 6.05
CA GLY A 301 20.85 -12.66 7.07
C GLY A 301 20.13 -11.41 6.57
N LYS A 302 19.77 -11.33 5.28
CA LYS A 302 19.06 -10.20 4.68
C LYS A 302 17.65 -10.61 4.24
N LEU A 303 16.68 -9.72 4.46
CA LEU A 303 15.32 -9.89 3.96
C LEU A 303 15.30 -9.72 2.44
N GLU A 304 15.17 -10.81 1.69
CA GLU A 304 15.14 -10.82 0.23
C GLU A 304 13.75 -10.50 -0.31
N SER A 305 12.70 -10.96 0.36
CA SER A 305 11.33 -10.66 -0.06
C SER A 305 10.32 -10.80 1.07
N VAL A 306 9.16 -10.18 0.88
CA VAL A 306 7.99 -10.37 1.73
C VAL A 306 6.85 -10.89 0.88
N SER A 307 6.33 -12.07 1.22
CA SER A 307 5.14 -12.65 0.59
C SER A 307 3.92 -12.46 1.47
N ILE A 308 2.80 -12.06 0.86
CA ILE A 308 1.53 -11.79 1.54
C ILE A 308 0.41 -12.48 0.77
N LEU A 309 -0.51 -13.10 1.51
CA LEU A 309 -1.74 -13.63 0.91
C LEU A 309 -2.74 -12.50 0.70
N GLN A 310 -3.35 -12.44 -0.48
CA GLN A 310 -4.35 -11.44 -0.81
C GLN A 310 -5.49 -12.05 -1.62
N GLU A 311 -6.66 -11.46 -1.48
CA GLU A 311 -7.86 -11.79 -2.22
C GLU A 311 -8.35 -10.58 -3.01
N GLY A 312 -9.01 -10.85 -4.14
CA GLY A 312 -9.64 -9.80 -4.94
C GLY A 312 -10.58 -10.33 -6.00
N TYR A 313 -11.39 -9.43 -6.56
CA TYR A 313 -12.41 -9.74 -7.56
C TYR A 313 -12.87 -8.48 -8.29
N LYS A 314 -13.41 -8.63 -9.50
CA LYS A 314 -14.01 -7.54 -10.28
C LYS A 314 -15.38 -7.17 -9.72
N ILE A 315 -15.69 -5.87 -9.63
CA ILE A 315 -17.00 -5.37 -9.16
C ILE A 315 -17.78 -4.59 -10.22
N GLY A 316 -17.32 -4.58 -11.47
CA GLY A 316 -17.91 -3.82 -12.57
C GLY A 316 -16.90 -2.85 -13.16
N GLY A 317 -17.36 -1.66 -13.52
CA GLY A 317 -16.54 -0.58 -14.06
C GLY A 317 -17.38 0.67 -14.34
N VAL A 318 -16.74 1.69 -14.88
CA VAL A 318 -17.34 2.97 -15.26
C VAL A 318 -17.01 3.29 -16.71
N ASN A 319 -17.87 4.04 -17.38
CA ASN A 319 -17.57 4.55 -18.72
C ASN A 319 -16.94 5.94 -18.57
N VAL A 320 -15.72 6.10 -19.06
CA VAL A 320 -15.01 7.38 -19.08
C VAL A 320 -15.11 7.94 -20.51
N PRO A 321 -15.81 9.07 -20.72
CA PRO A 321 -16.01 9.68 -22.03
C PRO A 321 -14.81 10.48 -22.53
#